data_AF-A0A3C1D6U6-F1
#
_entry.id   AF-A0A3C1D6U6-F1
#
_cell.length_a   1.000
_cell.length_b   1.000
_cell.length_c   1.000
_cell.angle_alpha   90.00
_cell.angle_beta   90.00
_cell.angle_gamma   90.00
#
_symmetry.space_group_name_H-M   'P 1'
#
loop_
_entity.id
_entity.type
_entity.pdbx_description
1 polymer ?
#
loop_
_entity_poly.entity_id
_entity_poly.type
_entity_poly.pdbx_seq_one_letter_code
_entity_poly.pdbx_strand_id
1 'polypeptide(L)'
;MSDAMPGWADDPFLIAFTPLRRVTTRESPYAGTLVRSPAGVHLLIDPEQVPGGELFWTPQDDTHVLRALDVVHMGTSRSDAAAGALVEACREPLETYLAVRDSLRSPVTEPECATIMISLLRGANELRAEARNDPGGGWWLSGSARPVFALSPGAEPARESACRILNRLPLDDARGGSVRDAIVALLRTDDVRAGGIDACERAVFEWVEPGPLRPSSEAPAAVRLTPSPASVEPPPRAGDGGAAPDEPGAFDRLVRGGDGRWQETLADVAASARGAMRSFRRRPTSERPVRRGRLL
;
A
#
# COMPACT_ATOMS: atom_id res chain seq x y z
N MET A 1 4.12 -22.57 54.75
CA MET A 1 2.96 -22.95 53.92
C MET A 1 2.98 -22.03 52.71
N SER A 2 3.55 -22.53 51.63
CA SER A 2 3.73 -21.79 50.39
C SER A 2 2.57 -22.16 49.48
N ASP A 3 1.61 -21.27 49.32
CA ASP A 3 0.61 -21.40 48.27
C ASP A 3 1.30 -21.10 46.94
N ALA A 4 1.81 -22.17 46.32
CA ALA A 4 2.16 -22.15 44.91
C ALA A 4 0.84 -21.99 44.13
N MET A 5 0.54 -20.76 43.70
CA MET A 5 -0.57 -20.46 42.80
C MET A 5 -0.45 -21.35 41.55
N PRO A 6 -1.38 -22.28 41.30
CA PRO A 6 -1.29 -23.20 40.18
C PRO A 6 -1.79 -22.57 38.87
N GLY A 7 -1.14 -22.89 37.75
CA GLY A 7 -1.83 -23.18 36.48
C GLY A 7 -1.86 -22.11 35.39
N TRP A 8 -1.40 -20.87 35.61
CA TRP A 8 -1.43 -19.86 34.53
C TRP A 8 -0.22 -19.92 33.60
N ALA A 9 0.91 -20.48 34.04
CA ALA A 9 2.12 -20.58 33.23
C ALA A 9 1.97 -21.53 32.02
N ASP A 10 1.00 -22.46 32.09
CA ASP A 10 0.70 -23.44 31.04
C ASP A 10 -0.61 -23.10 30.29
N ASP A 11 -1.20 -21.92 30.52
CA ASP A 11 -2.40 -21.50 29.80
C ASP A 11 -2.01 -21.09 28.36
N PRO A 12 -2.46 -21.82 27.32
CA PRO A 12 -2.12 -21.49 25.93
C PRO A 12 -2.67 -20.13 25.48
N PHE A 13 -3.60 -19.54 26.24
CA PHE A 13 -4.18 -18.23 25.98
C PHE A 13 -3.42 -17.09 26.69
N LEU A 14 -2.40 -17.40 27.51
CA LEU A 14 -1.55 -16.39 28.15
C LEU A 14 -0.21 -16.27 27.41
N ILE A 15 -0.10 -15.25 26.57
CA ILE A 15 1.17 -14.89 25.93
C ILE A 15 2.01 -14.11 26.94
N ALA A 16 3.14 -14.69 27.33
CA ALA A 16 4.11 -13.99 28.18
C ALA A 16 4.81 -12.88 27.39
N PHE A 17 4.62 -11.64 27.83
CA PHE A 17 5.37 -10.48 27.33
C PHE A 17 6.47 -10.12 28.31
N THR A 18 7.70 -9.92 27.82
CA THR A 18 8.80 -9.37 28.61
C THR A 18 8.94 -7.88 28.31
N PRO A 19 8.68 -6.98 29.27
CA PRO A 19 8.91 -5.55 29.10
C PRO A 19 10.40 -5.27 28.82
N LEU A 20 10.68 -4.44 27.83
CA LEU A 20 12.04 -4.03 27.47
C LEU A 20 12.34 -2.61 27.99
N ARG A 21 11.65 -1.60 27.46
CA ARG A 21 11.80 -0.21 27.87
C ARG A 21 10.59 0.63 27.47
N ARG A 22 10.42 1.79 28.12
CA ARG A 22 9.46 2.80 27.68
C ARG A 22 10.00 3.58 26.47
N VAL A 23 9.08 3.97 25.58
CA VAL A 23 9.32 4.82 24.42
C VAL A 23 8.34 5.98 24.42
N THR A 24 8.76 7.10 23.83
CA THR A 24 7.92 8.28 23.63
C THR A 24 7.56 8.40 22.15
N THR A 25 6.65 9.33 21.83
CA THR A 25 6.26 9.66 20.45
C THR A 25 7.39 10.22 19.58
N ARG A 26 8.58 10.47 20.16
CA ARG A 26 9.79 10.82 19.40
C ARG A 26 10.41 9.62 18.68
N GLU A 27 10.29 8.43 19.27
CA GLU A 27 10.97 7.21 18.81
C GLU A 27 10.00 6.19 18.20
N SER A 28 8.70 6.46 18.27
CA SER A 28 7.62 5.53 17.97
C SER A 28 6.35 6.33 17.61
N PRO A 29 5.43 5.79 16.80
CA PRO A 29 4.15 6.46 16.51
C PRO A 29 3.34 6.77 17.77
N TYR A 30 3.42 5.91 18.77
CA TYR A 30 2.68 6.02 20.03
C TYR A 30 3.63 5.92 21.22
N ALA A 31 3.30 6.58 22.33
CA ALA A 31 3.99 6.38 23.58
C ALA A 31 3.55 5.05 24.21
N GLY A 32 4.49 4.34 24.83
CA GLY A 32 4.19 3.01 25.36
C GLY A 32 5.42 2.29 25.88
N THR A 33 5.29 0.96 25.98
CA THR A 33 6.36 0.07 26.42
C THR A 33 6.69 -0.90 25.30
N LEU A 34 7.94 -0.92 24.86
CA LEU A 34 8.42 -2.00 24.00
C LEU A 34 8.42 -3.29 24.80
N VAL A 35 7.80 -4.32 24.24
CA VAL A 35 7.69 -5.65 24.85
C VAL A 35 8.23 -6.69 23.88
N ARG A 36 8.81 -7.75 24.43
CA ARG A 36 9.23 -8.93 23.67
C ARG A 36 8.21 -10.05 23.87
N SER A 37 7.74 -10.61 22.77
CA SER A 37 6.92 -11.83 22.70
C SER A 37 7.70 -12.91 21.91
N PRO A 38 7.21 -14.15 21.83
CA PRO A 38 7.74 -15.16 20.92
C PRO A 38 7.69 -14.74 19.44
N ALA A 39 6.75 -13.88 19.05
CA ALA A 39 6.60 -13.38 17.68
C ALA A 39 7.54 -12.21 17.35
N GLY A 40 8.15 -11.57 18.35
CA GLY A 40 9.13 -10.51 18.13
C GLY A 40 9.03 -9.37 19.14
N VAL A 41 9.42 -8.17 18.70
CA VAL A 41 9.32 -6.94 19.48
C VAL A 41 8.07 -6.18 19.03
N HIS A 42 7.25 -5.82 20.01
CA HIS A 42 6.01 -5.09 19.81
C HIS A 42 5.97 -3.87 20.71
N LEU A 43 5.00 -2.99 20.47
CA LEU A 43 4.72 -1.86 21.31
C LEU A 43 3.40 -2.07 22.03
N LEU A 44 3.43 -2.04 23.36
CA LEU A 44 2.26 -2.02 24.20
C LEU A 44 1.89 -0.56 24.50
N ILE A 45 0.70 -0.14 24.09
CA ILE A 45 0.21 1.23 24.22
C ILE A 45 -1.09 1.28 25.03
N ASP A 46 -1.35 2.45 25.59
CA ASP A 46 -2.72 2.82 25.96
C ASP A 46 -3.52 3.06 24.67
N PRO A 47 -4.60 2.29 24.40
CA PRO A 47 -5.39 2.44 23.19
C PRO A 47 -6.11 3.79 23.08
N GLU A 48 -6.33 4.51 24.18
CA GLU A 48 -6.99 5.84 24.14
C GLU A 48 -6.17 6.87 23.36
N GLN A 49 -4.88 6.60 23.13
CA GLN A 49 -4.00 7.44 22.31
C GLN A 49 -4.31 7.38 20.81
N VAL A 50 -5.00 6.33 20.32
CA VAL A 50 -5.17 6.10 18.88
C VAL A 50 -6.53 6.63 18.41
N PRO A 51 -6.57 7.68 17.58
CA PRO A 51 -7.80 8.08 16.92
C PRO A 51 -8.14 7.03 15.86
N GLY A 52 -9.41 6.66 15.71
CA GLY A 52 -9.82 5.73 14.64
C GLY A 52 -10.86 4.70 15.03
N GLY A 53 -11.14 4.53 16.33
CA GLY A 53 -12.21 3.64 16.79
C GLY A 53 -12.09 2.24 16.16
N GLU A 54 -13.12 1.84 15.41
CA GLU A 54 -13.21 0.53 14.75
C GLU A 54 -12.05 0.21 13.79
N LEU A 55 -11.50 1.20 13.08
CA LEU A 55 -10.37 1.01 12.14
C LEU A 55 -9.14 0.44 12.87
N PHE A 56 -8.83 0.95 14.05
CA PHE A 56 -7.68 0.47 14.83
C PHE A 56 -7.87 -0.96 15.34
N TRP A 57 -9.12 -1.35 15.62
CA TRP A 57 -9.46 -2.65 16.21
C TRP A 57 -9.82 -3.74 15.21
N THR A 58 -10.09 -3.37 13.95
CA THR A 58 -10.49 -4.34 12.91
C THR A 58 -9.25 -5.06 12.39
N PRO A 59 -9.09 -6.37 12.64
CA PRO A 59 -7.93 -7.11 12.16
C PRO A 59 -7.97 -7.22 10.65
N GLN A 60 -6.83 -6.97 10.00
CA GLN A 60 -6.67 -7.17 8.56
C GLN A 60 -5.24 -7.62 8.26
N ASP A 61 -5.11 -8.71 7.51
CA ASP A 61 -3.83 -9.16 7.00
C ASP A 61 -3.30 -8.17 5.94
N ASP A 62 -1.97 -8.05 5.84
CA ASP A 62 -1.29 -7.18 4.85
C ASP A 62 -1.77 -5.70 4.85
N THR A 63 -2.12 -5.19 6.04
CA THR A 63 -2.51 -3.79 6.26
C THR A 63 -1.32 -2.85 6.20
N HIS A 64 -1.53 -1.69 5.58
CA HIS A 64 -0.61 -0.56 5.53
C HIS A 64 -1.03 0.56 6.47
N VAL A 65 -2.08 0.34 7.27
CA VAL A 65 -2.43 1.11 8.47
C VAL A 65 -2.01 0.33 9.72
N LEU A 66 -1.43 1.01 10.72
CA LEU A 66 -1.06 0.41 11.99
C LEU A 66 -2.32 0.12 12.82
N ARG A 67 -2.49 -1.15 13.22
CA ARG A 67 -3.67 -1.65 13.95
C ARG A 67 -3.27 -2.41 15.20
N ALA A 68 -4.23 -2.60 16.10
CA ALA A 68 -4.07 -3.51 17.22
C ALA A 68 -3.87 -4.94 16.71
N LEU A 69 -2.78 -5.57 17.14
CA LEU A 69 -2.50 -6.98 16.94
C LEU A 69 -3.23 -7.82 17.99
N ASP A 70 -3.30 -7.31 19.22
CA ASP A 70 -3.92 -8.00 20.35
C ASP A 70 -4.29 -7.02 21.48
N VAL A 71 -5.16 -7.46 22.38
CA VAL A 71 -5.51 -6.75 23.62
C VAL A 71 -4.83 -7.44 24.79
N VAL A 72 -3.99 -6.71 25.51
CA VAL A 72 -3.27 -7.22 26.66
C VAL A 72 -3.94 -6.74 27.93
N HIS A 73 -4.44 -7.68 28.73
CA HIS A 73 -4.93 -7.36 30.06
C HIS A 73 -3.75 -7.11 31.01
N MET A 74 -3.61 -5.89 31.50
CA MET A 74 -2.58 -5.52 32.47
C MET A 74 -3.10 -5.88 33.86
N GLY A 75 -3.04 -7.17 34.18
CA GLY A 75 -3.52 -7.70 35.45
C GLY A 75 -2.87 -7.01 36.64
N THR A 76 -3.59 -6.07 37.24
CA THR A 76 -3.34 -5.59 38.59
C THR A 76 -4.57 -5.92 39.43
N SER A 77 -4.34 -6.56 40.58
CA SER A 77 -5.42 -7.10 41.39
C SER A 77 -6.35 -5.99 41.88
N ARG A 78 -7.66 -6.23 41.72
CA ARG A 78 -8.81 -5.46 42.23
C ARG A 78 -9.00 -4.05 41.63
N SER A 79 -10.02 -4.00 40.78
CA SER A 79 -10.95 -2.89 40.53
C SER A 79 -10.64 -1.80 39.50
N ASP A 80 -9.65 -1.96 38.62
CA ASP A 80 -9.70 -1.36 37.27
C ASP A 80 -8.79 -2.16 36.33
N ALA A 81 -9.42 -2.90 35.42
CA ALA A 81 -8.74 -3.66 34.38
C ALA A 81 -8.13 -2.71 33.35
N ALA A 82 -6.89 -2.26 33.55
CA ALA A 82 -6.18 -1.53 32.51
C ALA A 82 -5.91 -2.49 31.33
N ALA A 83 -6.57 -2.26 30.20
CA ALA A 83 -6.31 -2.98 28.96
C ALA A 83 -5.36 -2.16 28.09
N GLY A 84 -4.26 -2.76 27.67
CA GLY A 84 -3.37 -2.18 26.66
C GLY A 84 -3.63 -2.78 25.28
N ALA A 85 -3.25 -2.07 24.23
CA ALA A 85 -3.22 -2.61 22.87
C ALA A 85 -1.78 -2.94 22.47
N LEU A 86 -1.58 -4.12 21.90
CA LEU A 86 -0.32 -4.51 21.29
C LEU A 86 -0.33 -4.06 19.82
N VAL A 87 0.71 -3.37 19.36
CA VAL A 87 0.87 -2.95 17.96
C VAL A 87 2.26 -3.34 17.43
N GLU A 88 2.43 -3.37 16.11
CA GLU A 88 3.75 -3.57 15.51
C GLU A 88 4.71 -2.44 15.97
N ALA A 89 5.92 -2.80 16.39
CA ALA A 89 6.92 -1.80 16.75
C ALA A 89 7.45 -1.12 15.48
N CYS A 90 7.38 0.21 15.42
CA CYS A 90 7.99 1.00 14.35
C CYS A 90 9.41 1.44 14.71
N ARG A 91 10.27 1.57 13.69
CA ARG A 91 11.68 1.95 13.83
C ARG A 91 11.89 3.45 13.75
N GLU A 92 11.38 4.07 12.69
CA GLU A 92 11.58 5.49 12.40
C GLU A 92 10.49 6.02 11.45
N PRO A 93 10.26 7.35 11.41
CA PRO A 93 9.41 7.97 10.39
C PRO A 93 9.97 7.76 8.98
N LEU A 94 9.10 7.52 8.00
CA LEU A 94 9.51 7.26 6.61
C LEU A 94 10.26 8.47 6.01
N GLU A 95 9.84 9.69 6.32
CA GLU A 95 10.54 10.89 5.85
C GLU A 95 11.92 11.06 6.48
N THR A 96 12.10 10.64 7.74
CA THR A 96 13.41 10.60 8.39
C THR A 96 14.30 9.58 7.70
N TYR A 97 13.79 8.39 7.43
CA TYR A 97 14.49 7.36 6.67
C TYR A 97 15.00 7.89 5.32
N LEU A 98 14.13 8.51 4.52
CA LEU A 98 14.50 9.10 3.23
C LEU A 98 15.55 10.19 3.38
N ALA A 99 15.38 11.10 4.35
CA ALA A 99 16.35 12.17 4.59
C ALA A 99 17.74 11.64 5.01
N VAL A 100 17.79 10.57 5.82
CA VAL A 100 19.06 9.94 6.20
C VAL A 100 19.73 9.30 4.99
N ARG A 101 18.98 8.54 4.17
CA ARG A 101 19.47 7.93 2.93
C ARG A 101 20.05 8.97 1.96
N ASP A 102 19.35 10.09 1.78
CA ASP A 102 19.82 11.23 0.99
C ASP A 102 21.13 11.82 1.56
N SER A 103 21.19 12.04 2.88
CA SER A 103 22.36 12.62 3.56
C SER A 103 23.62 11.74 3.46
N LEU A 104 23.44 10.42 3.40
CA LEU A 104 24.51 9.43 3.23
C LEU A 104 24.88 9.21 1.75
N ARG A 105 24.29 9.97 0.82
CA ARG A 105 24.45 9.81 -0.64
C ARG A 105 24.16 8.38 -1.10
N SER A 106 23.21 7.75 -0.41
CA SER A 106 22.70 6.42 -0.68
C SER A 106 21.20 6.54 -0.88
N PRO A 107 20.72 7.14 -1.99
CA PRO A 107 19.28 7.27 -2.22
C PRO A 107 18.62 5.89 -2.23
N VAL A 108 17.30 5.86 -2.02
CA VAL A 108 16.52 4.63 -2.23
C VAL A 108 16.63 4.20 -3.70
N THR A 109 16.77 2.90 -3.90
CA THR A 109 16.85 2.28 -5.24
C THR A 109 15.47 2.12 -5.86
N GLU A 110 15.38 1.88 -7.17
CA GLU A 110 14.10 1.67 -7.86
C GLU A 110 13.23 0.55 -7.22
N PRO A 111 13.78 -0.63 -6.83
CA PRO A 111 13.00 -1.63 -6.09
C PRO A 111 12.51 -1.15 -4.73
N GLU A 112 13.31 -0.35 -4.00
CA GLU A 112 12.89 0.25 -2.72
C GLU A 112 11.78 1.29 -2.95
N CYS A 113 11.88 2.09 -4.02
CA CYS A 113 10.83 3.02 -4.45
C CYS A 113 9.52 2.30 -4.78
N ALA A 114 9.56 1.16 -5.49
CA ALA A 114 8.36 0.37 -5.78
C ALA A 114 7.65 -0.10 -4.51
N THR A 115 8.39 -0.59 -3.52
CA THR A 115 7.86 -0.97 -2.21
C THR A 115 7.20 0.21 -1.51
N ILE A 116 7.84 1.39 -1.50
CA ILE A 116 7.26 2.61 -0.92
C ILE A 116 5.98 3.02 -1.68
N MET A 117 6.01 3.02 -3.01
CA MET A 117 4.86 3.41 -3.83
C MET A 117 3.63 2.53 -3.56
N ILE A 118 3.80 1.21 -3.57
CA ILE A 118 2.72 0.25 -3.28
C ILE A 118 2.19 0.46 -1.86
N SER A 119 3.09 0.60 -0.89
CA SER A 119 2.71 0.74 0.51
C SER A 119 1.88 2.00 0.77
N LEU A 120 2.31 3.12 0.19
CA LEU A 120 1.59 4.40 0.30
C LEU A 120 0.24 4.36 -0.42
N LEU A 121 0.19 3.75 -1.61
CA LEU A 121 -1.05 3.57 -2.37
C LEU A 121 -2.07 2.73 -1.60
N ARG A 122 -1.65 1.58 -1.07
CA ARG A 122 -2.50 0.66 -0.30
C ARG A 122 -3.00 1.29 0.98
N GLY A 123 -2.12 1.86 1.81
CA GLY A 123 -2.54 2.45 3.08
C GLY A 123 -3.45 3.67 2.91
N ALA A 124 -3.20 4.52 1.91
CA ALA A 124 -4.11 5.62 1.60
C ALA A 124 -5.48 5.11 1.11
N ASN A 125 -5.52 3.98 0.40
CA ASN A 125 -6.77 3.36 -0.04
C ASN A 125 -7.55 2.70 1.10
N GLU A 126 -6.87 2.00 2.01
CA GLU A 126 -7.45 1.41 3.22
C GLU A 126 -8.20 2.48 4.04
N LEU A 127 -7.55 3.63 4.26
CA LEU A 127 -8.15 4.73 5.02
C LEU A 127 -9.34 5.39 4.31
N ARG A 128 -9.30 5.46 2.97
CA ARG A 128 -10.40 6.00 2.16
C ARG A 128 -11.65 5.11 2.27
N ALA A 129 -11.49 3.78 2.32
CA ALA A 129 -12.59 2.84 2.40
C ALA A 129 -13.31 2.87 3.76
N GLU A 130 -12.56 3.09 4.85
CA GLU A 130 -13.07 2.98 6.21
C GLU A 130 -13.49 4.31 6.84
N ALA A 131 -12.89 5.43 6.44
CA ALA A 131 -13.08 6.70 7.15
C ALA A 131 -13.91 7.73 6.39
N ARG A 132 -15.06 8.11 6.98
CA ARG A 132 -15.86 9.26 6.51
C ARG A 132 -15.14 10.62 6.65
N ASN A 133 -14.05 10.67 7.41
CA ASN A 133 -13.38 11.91 7.85
C ASN A 133 -11.86 11.95 7.59
N ASP A 134 -11.29 11.02 6.79
CA ASP A 134 -9.87 10.97 6.41
C ASP A 134 -8.89 11.27 7.57
N PRO A 135 -8.74 10.32 8.53
CA PRO A 135 -8.00 10.58 9.75
C PRO A 135 -6.53 10.84 9.45
N GLY A 136 -6.01 11.91 10.04
CA GLY A 136 -4.61 12.30 9.95
C GLY A 136 -3.66 11.33 10.64
N GLY A 137 -2.37 11.43 10.32
CA GLY A 137 -1.34 10.58 10.90
C GLY A 137 0.04 10.81 10.30
N GLY A 138 0.91 9.80 10.40
CA GLY A 138 2.24 9.82 9.83
C GLY A 138 2.67 8.45 9.32
N TRP A 139 3.55 8.44 8.31
CA TRP A 139 4.12 7.23 7.76
C TRP A 139 5.38 6.82 8.53
N TRP A 140 5.44 5.56 8.93
CA TRP A 140 6.54 4.96 9.69
C TRP A 140 7.05 3.72 8.99
N LEU A 141 8.32 3.39 9.21
CA LEU A 141 8.84 2.07 8.90
C LEU A 141 8.59 1.14 10.08
N SER A 142 7.91 0.04 9.79
CA SER A 142 7.65 -1.02 10.76
C SER A 142 8.93 -1.81 11.10
N GLY A 143 8.86 -2.68 12.10
CA GLY A 143 9.97 -3.56 12.50
C GLY A 143 10.45 -4.48 11.38
N SER A 144 9.55 -4.80 10.44
CA SER A 144 9.78 -5.57 9.21
C SER A 144 10.19 -4.70 8.00
N ALA A 145 10.49 -3.41 8.22
CA ALA A 145 10.86 -2.44 7.19
C ALA A 145 9.77 -2.21 6.12
N ARG A 146 8.50 -2.34 6.51
CA ARG A 146 7.34 -1.98 5.67
C ARG A 146 6.83 -0.58 6.06
N PRO A 147 6.59 0.31 5.10
CA PRO A 147 5.88 1.56 5.37
C PRO A 147 4.44 1.29 5.87
N VAL A 148 4.10 1.85 7.01
CA VAL A 148 2.77 1.77 7.63
C VAL A 148 2.32 3.15 8.12
N PHE A 149 1.03 3.44 8.03
CA PHE A 149 0.45 4.70 8.49
C PHE A 149 -0.04 4.57 9.94
N ALA A 150 0.45 5.42 10.83
CA ALA A 150 -0.01 5.51 12.19
C ALA A 150 -0.91 6.75 12.37
N LEU A 151 -2.13 6.52 12.84
CA LEU A 151 -3.14 7.55 13.05
C LEU A 151 -2.73 8.49 14.19
N SER A 152 -2.90 9.80 14.00
CA SER A 152 -2.56 10.82 14.99
C SER A 152 -3.54 12.00 14.92
N PRO A 153 -4.10 12.48 16.06
CA PRO A 153 -5.11 13.52 16.04
C PRO A 153 -4.58 14.84 15.47
N GLY A 154 -5.32 15.44 14.53
CA GLY A 154 -4.98 16.74 13.95
C GLY A 154 -3.75 16.75 13.03
N ALA A 155 -3.21 15.59 12.66
CA ALA A 155 -2.12 15.46 11.72
C ALA A 155 -2.59 15.53 10.25
N GLU A 156 -1.62 15.60 9.32
CA GLU A 156 -1.86 15.61 7.87
C GLU A 156 -2.59 14.32 7.43
N PRO A 157 -3.59 14.40 6.53
CA PRO A 157 -4.21 13.22 5.92
C PRO A 157 -3.21 12.30 5.22
N ALA A 158 -3.50 11.00 5.22
CA ALA A 158 -2.61 10.00 4.61
C ALA A 158 -2.36 10.24 3.13
N ARG A 159 -3.38 10.67 2.38
CA ARG A 159 -3.26 10.97 0.93
C ARG A 159 -2.29 12.12 0.66
N GLU A 160 -2.30 13.14 1.52
CA GLU A 160 -1.50 14.36 1.35
C GLU A 160 -0.03 14.08 1.64
N SER A 161 0.23 13.44 2.79
CA SER A 161 1.56 12.96 3.16
C SER A 161 2.12 11.94 2.17
N ALA A 162 1.31 10.99 1.69
CA ALA A 162 1.70 10.04 0.65
C ALA A 162 2.12 10.74 -0.65
N CYS A 163 1.32 11.68 -1.16
CA CYS A 163 1.67 12.46 -2.35
C CYS A 163 2.99 13.22 -2.16
N ARG A 164 3.20 13.83 -0.99
CA ARG A 164 4.44 14.55 -0.66
C ARG A 164 5.65 13.61 -0.66
N ILE A 165 5.53 12.42 -0.09
CA ILE A 165 6.60 11.41 -0.06
C ILE A 165 6.89 10.86 -1.46
N LEU A 166 5.86 10.50 -2.23
CA LEU A 166 5.97 10.01 -3.60
C LEU A 166 6.76 11.00 -4.48
N ASN A 167 6.45 12.29 -4.39
CA ASN A 167 7.14 13.34 -5.15
C ASN A 167 8.60 13.54 -4.77
N ARG A 168 9.07 12.97 -3.65
CA ARG A 168 10.47 13.00 -3.24
C ARG A 168 11.28 11.79 -3.71
N LEU A 169 10.63 10.76 -4.27
CA LEU A 169 11.35 9.55 -4.69
C LEU A 169 12.29 9.86 -5.87
N PRO A 170 13.56 9.40 -5.82
CA PRO A 170 14.57 9.64 -6.84
C PRO A 170 14.36 8.69 -8.03
N LEU A 171 13.36 9.00 -8.86
CA LEU A 171 13.04 8.24 -10.06
C LEU A 171 13.65 8.94 -11.28
N ASP A 172 14.81 8.46 -11.70
CA ASP A 172 15.58 9.04 -12.80
C ASP A 172 15.06 8.61 -14.18
N ASP A 173 14.35 7.49 -14.25
CA ASP A 173 13.79 6.95 -15.48
C ASP A 173 12.36 7.46 -15.73
N ALA A 174 12.03 7.71 -17.01
CA ALA A 174 10.75 8.27 -17.41
C ALA A 174 9.56 7.35 -17.07
N ARG A 175 9.78 6.02 -17.01
CA ARG A 175 8.72 5.04 -16.73
C ARG A 175 8.37 5.05 -15.24
N GLY A 176 9.36 4.99 -14.36
CA GLY A 176 9.17 5.14 -12.92
C GLY A 176 8.48 6.46 -12.56
N GLY A 177 8.95 7.58 -13.12
CA GLY A 177 8.32 8.89 -12.94
C GLY A 177 6.85 8.92 -13.37
N SER A 178 6.52 8.32 -14.52
CA SER A 178 5.13 8.23 -15.01
C SER A 178 4.23 7.39 -14.09
N VAL A 179 4.73 6.28 -13.55
CA VAL A 179 3.99 5.43 -12.60
C VAL A 179 3.71 6.21 -11.30
N ARG A 180 4.71 6.88 -10.74
CA ARG A 180 4.56 7.76 -9.58
C ARG A 180 3.49 8.83 -9.84
N ASP A 181 3.55 9.51 -10.96
CA ASP A 181 2.63 10.61 -11.28
C ASP A 181 1.18 10.11 -11.42
N ALA A 182 0.98 8.90 -11.98
CA ALA A 182 -0.33 8.25 -12.02
C ALA A 182 -0.86 7.94 -10.61
N ILE A 183 -0.01 7.44 -9.70
CA ILE A 183 -0.39 7.20 -8.29
C ILE A 183 -0.76 8.53 -7.62
N VAL A 184 0.06 9.56 -7.77
CA VAL A 184 -0.21 10.90 -7.19
C VAL A 184 -1.53 11.46 -7.71
N ALA A 185 -1.80 11.36 -9.02
CA ALA A 185 -3.05 11.80 -9.61
C ALA A 185 -4.27 11.03 -9.06
N LEU A 186 -4.13 9.71 -8.90
CA LEU A 186 -5.18 8.86 -8.32
C LEU A 186 -5.46 9.25 -6.86
N LEU A 187 -4.42 9.42 -6.04
CA LEU A 187 -4.56 9.75 -4.62
C LEU A 187 -5.20 11.12 -4.39
N ARG A 188 -5.04 12.07 -5.32
CA ARG A 188 -5.68 13.40 -5.29
C ARG A 188 -7.15 13.40 -5.71
N THR A 189 -7.65 12.28 -6.24
CA THR A 189 -9.05 12.18 -6.66
C THR A 189 -9.92 11.73 -5.49
N ASP A 190 -11.04 12.43 -5.26
CA ASP A 190 -12.00 12.08 -4.21
C ASP A 190 -12.80 10.81 -4.55
N ASP A 191 -13.12 10.62 -5.83
CA ASP A 191 -13.85 9.46 -6.35
C ASP A 191 -12.90 8.52 -7.12
N VAL A 192 -12.33 7.56 -6.40
CA VAL A 192 -11.50 6.52 -7.00
C VAL A 192 -12.39 5.53 -7.74
N ARG A 193 -12.34 5.59 -9.08
CA ARG A 193 -13.05 4.65 -9.94
C ARG A 193 -12.64 3.21 -9.65
N ALA A 194 -13.60 2.28 -9.78
CA ALA A 194 -13.36 0.85 -9.63
C ALA A 194 -12.15 0.39 -10.47
N GLY A 195 -11.19 -0.29 -9.83
CA GLY A 195 -9.97 -0.81 -10.45
C GLY A 195 -8.82 0.19 -10.64
N GLY A 196 -8.97 1.46 -10.24
CA GLY A 196 -7.88 2.45 -10.35
C GLY A 196 -6.66 2.09 -9.51
N ILE A 197 -6.87 1.59 -8.29
CA ILE A 197 -5.81 1.10 -7.39
C ILE A 197 -5.07 -0.08 -8.04
N ASP A 198 -5.81 -1.11 -8.47
CA ASP A 198 -5.24 -2.31 -9.10
C ASP A 198 -4.43 -1.99 -10.36
N ALA A 199 -4.90 -1.00 -11.14
CA ALA A 199 -4.18 -0.54 -12.32
C ALA A 199 -2.85 0.12 -11.96
N CYS A 200 -2.82 0.96 -10.93
CA CYS A 200 -1.58 1.57 -10.43
C CYS A 200 -0.63 0.53 -9.84
N GLU A 201 -1.11 -0.42 -9.04
CA GLU A 201 -0.28 -1.49 -8.49
C GLU A 201 0.38 -2.32 -9.60
N ARG A 202 -0.43 -2.76 -10.57
CA ARG A 202 0.08 -3.50 -11.73
C ARG A 202 1.13 -2.70 -12.51
N ALA A 203 0.93 -1.40 -12.67
CA ALA A 203 1.92 -0.54 -13.33
C ALA A 203 3.26 -0.49 -12.58
N VAL A 204 3.25 -0.53 -11.24
CA VAL A 204 4.47 -0.64 -10.43
C VAL A 204 5.15 -1.99 -10.69
N PHE A 205 4.42 -3.10 -10.61
CA PHE A 205 4.98 -4.45 -10.82
C PHE A 205 5.51 -4.67 -12.24
N GLU A 206 4.91 -4.05 -13.24
CA GLU A 206 5.39 -4.10 -14.63
C GLU A 206 6.65 -3.23 -14.83
N TRP A 207 6.87 -2.21 -14.00
CA TRP A 207 8.05 -1.34 -14.03
C TRP A 207 9.26 -2.00 -13.39
N VAL A 208 9.15 -2.41 -12.11
CA VAL A 208 10.24 -3.04 -11.37
C VAL A 208 9.68 -3.98 -10.29
N GLU A 209 10.40 -5.06 -10.00
CA GLU A 209 10.09 -5.95 -8.88
C GLU A 209 10.36 -5.22 -7.56
N PRO A 210 9.39 -5.15 -6.62
CA PRO A 210 9.59 -4.50 -5.32
C PRO A 210 10.69 -5.18 -4.51
N GLY A 211 11.55 -4.37 -3.88
CA GLY A 211 12.69 -4.82 -3.09
C GLY A 211 12.58 -4.42 -1.62
N PRO A 212 13.30 -5.12 -0.71
CA PRO A 212 13.28 -4.79 0.71
C PRO A 212 13.91 -3.41 0.98
N LEU A 213 13.31 -2.65 1.89
CA LEU A 213 13.88 -1.40 2.37
C LEU A 213 15.07 -1.71 3.29
N ARG A 214 16.27 -1.32 2.88
CA ARG A 214 17.47 -1.51 3.71
C ARG A 214 17.46 -0.53 4.88
N PRO A 215 18.11 -0.84 6.02
CA PRO A 215 18.28 0.09 7.12
C PRO A 215 18.83 1.45 6.67
N SER A 216 18.38 2.54 7.28
CA SER A 216 18.87 3.90 6.99
C SER A 216 20.37 4.05 7.22
N SER A 217 20.94 3.29 8.16
CA SER A 217 22.37 3.31 8.50
C SER A 217 23.27 2.47 7.58
N GLU A 218 22.71 1.69 6.67
CA GLU A 218 23.49 0.79 5.80
C GLU A 218 23.83 1.49 4.48
N ALA A 219 25.11 1.52 4.13
CA ALA A 219 25.56 1.95 2.81
C ALA A 219 25.00 0.99 1.74
N PRO A 220 24.72 1.46 0.51
CA PRO A 220 24.11 0.61 -0.49
C PRO A 220 25.12 -0.48 -0.85
N ALA A 221 24.68 -1.75 -0.84
CA ALA A 221 25.44 -2.80 -1.48
C ALA A 221 25.69 -2.38 -2.94
N ALA A 222 26.96 -2.33 -3.35
CA ALA A 222 27.32 -1.99 -4.71
C ALA A 222 26.52 -2.88 -5.65
N VAL A 223 25.61 -2.28 -6.41
CA VAL A 223 24.96 -2.94 -7.53
C VAL A 223 26.11 -3.28 -8.47
N ARG A 224 26.52 -4.55 -8.49
CA ARG A 224 27.32 -5.06 -9.59
C ARG A 224 26.42 -4.93 -10.79
N LEU A 225 26.60 -3.85 -11.55
CA LEU A 225 26.20 -3.80 -12.93
C LEU A 225 26.79 -5.08 -13.53
N THR A 226 25.95 -6.07 -13.79
CA THR A 226 26.33 -7.16 -14.67
C THR A 226 26.86 -6.48 -15.93
N PRO A 227 28.12 -6.71 -16.31
CA PRO A 227 28.61 -6.17 -17.56
C PRO A 227 27.62 -6.60 -18.64
N SER A 228 26.99 -5.64 -19.30
CA SER A 228 26.31 -5.89 -20.55
C SER A 228 27.28 -6.70 -21.41
N PRO A 229 26.91 -7.89 -21.92
CA PRO A 229 27.82 -8.68 -22.73
C PRO A 229 28.27 -7.77 -23.88
N ALA A 230 29.58 -7.49 -23.88
CA ALA A 230 30.23 -6.70 -24.91
C ALA A 230 29.74 -7.20 -26.27
N SER A 231 29.37 -6.25 -27.13
CA SER A 231 28.99 -6.46 -28.52
C SER A 231 29.95 -7.46 -29.15
N VAL A 232 29.50 -8.70 -29.30
CA VAL A 232 30.11 -9.67 -30.20
C VAL A 232 29.73 -9.19 -31.58
N GLU A 233 30.70 -8.62 -32.28
CA GLU A 233 30.61 -8.26 -33.68
C GLU A 233 30.13 -9.49 -34.48
N PRO A 234 28.97 -9.43 -35.16
CA PRO A 234 28.45 -10.57 -35.87
C PRO A 234 29.32 -10.87 -37.10
N PRO A 235 29.59 -12.15 -37.43
CA PRO A 235 30.34 -12.50 -38.63
C PRO A 235 29.53 -12.15 -39.90
N PRO A 236 30.19 -11.83 -41.01
CA PRO A 236 29.51 -11.42 -42.23
C PRO A 236 28.75 -12.62 -42.82
N ARG A 237 27.42 -12.50 -42.96
CA ARG A 237 26.62 -13.44 -43.74
C ARG A 237 26.32 -12.86 -45.11
N ALA A 238 26.83 -13.56 -46.12
CA ALA A 238 26.48 -13.41 -47.51
C ALA A 238 25.11 -14.04 -47.81
N GLY A 239 24.41 -13.49 -48.80
CA GLY A 239 23.47 -14.24 -49.64
C GLY A 239 21.98 -14.07 -49.32
N ASP A 240 21.27 -13.61 -50.34
CA ASP A 240 19.83 -13.36 -50.47
C ASP A 240 18.89 -14.47 -49.95
N GLY A 241 17.69 -14.04 -49.54
CA GLY A 241 16.48 -14.87 -49.68
C GLY A 241 15.37 -14.64 -48.65
N GLY A 242 14.40 -13.80 -48.99
CA GLY A 242 13.00 -13.92 -48.54
C GLY A 242 12.66 -13.38 -47.14
N ALA A 243 12.36 -12.09 -47.05
CA ALA A 243 11.69 -11.51 -45.89
C ALA A 243 10.21 -11.94 -45.87
N ALA A 244 9.84 -12.80 -44.91
CA ALA A 244 8.45 -12.92 -44.45
C ALA A 244 8.11 -11.68 -43.61
N PRO A 245 6.92 -11.07 -43.74
CA PRO A 245 6.57 -9.92 -42.90
C PRO A 245 6.29 -10.40 -41.47
N ASP A 246 7.13 -9.98 -40.53
CA ASP A 246 6.85 -10.06 -39.10
C ASP A 246 5.59 -9.25 -38.80
N GLU A 247 4.55 -9.89 -38.25
CA GLU A 247 3.40 -9.16 -37.74
C GLU A 247 3.80 -8.35 -36.50
N PRO A 248 3.57 -7.03 -36.47
CA PRO A 248 3.90 -6.21 -35.31
C PRO A 248 3.00 -6.55 -34.12
N GLY A 249 3.65 -6.74 -32.97
CA GLY A 249 3.02 -6.90 -31.66
C GLY A 249 2.11 -5.71 -31.30
N ALA A 250 1.11 -5.95 -30.46
CA ALA A 250 0.02 -5.02 -30.18
C ALA A 250 0.47 -3.63 -29.71
N PHE A 251 1.66 -3.52 -29.10
CA PHE A 251 2.25 -2.25 -28.67
C PHE A 251 2.88 -1.46 -29.84
N ASP A 252 3.45 -2.11 -30.86
CA ASP A 252 4.05 -1.42 -32.02
C ASP A 252 2.98 -0.91 -33.00
N ARG A 253 1.80 -1.57 -33.00
CA ARG A 253 0.56 -1.04 -33.59
C ARG A 253 0.00 0.18 -32.85
N LEU A 254 0.33 0.35 -31.56
CA LEU A 254 -0.12 1.46 -30.71
C LEU A 254 0.79 2.69 -30.83
N VAL A 255 2.08 2.50 -31.12
CA VAL A 255 3.10 3.58 -31.07
C VAL A 255 3.33 4.25 -32.44
N ARG A 256 3.15 3.57 -33.57
CA ARG A 256 3.39 4.18 -34.90
C ARG A 256 2.26 5.05 -35.46
N GLY A 257 1.10 5.11 -34.81
CA GLY A 257 0.02 6.03 -35.13
C GLY A 257 0.21 7.39 -34.44
N GLY A 258 1.32 8.07 -34.74
CA GLY A 258 1.53 9.45 -34.31
C GLY A 258 0.52 10.36 -34.99
N ASP A 259 -0.45 10.86 -34.21
CA ASP A 259 -0.83 12.29 -34.15
C ASP A 259 -1.99 12.47 -33.15
N GLY A 260 -1.71 13.13 -32.02
CA GLY A 260 -2.66 13.93 -31.25
C GLY A 260 -3.87 13.29 -30.57
N ARG A 261 -4.11 11.97 -30.63
CA ARG A 261 -5.41 11.36 -30.26
C ARG A 261 -5.51 10.66 -28.90
N TRP A 262 -4.56 10.86 -27.98
CA TRP A 262 -4.61 10.28 -26.62
C TRP A 262 -5.78 10.81 -25.77
N GLN A 263 -6.20 12.05 -25.99
CA GLN A 263 -7.30 12.67 -25.24
C GLN A 263 -8.69 12.22 -25.72
N GLU A 264 -8.85 11.82 -26.99
CA GLU A 264 -10.13 11.35 -27.52
C GLU A 264 -10.40 9.87 -27.25
N THR A 265 -9.38 9.05 -27.00
CA THR A 265 -9.59 7.61 -26.73
C THR A 265 -10.25 7.38 -25.36
N LEU A 266 -10.02 8.26 -24.38
CA LEU A 266 -10.77 8.29 -23.12
C LEU A 266 -12.20 8.82 -23.31
N ALA A 267 -12.46 9.64 -24.34
CA ALA A 267 -13.79 10.15 -24.68
C ALA A 267 -14.62 9.16 -25.54
N ASP A 268 -13.98 8.38 -26.43
CA ASP A 268 -14.61 7.42 -27.32
C ASP A 268 -14.98 6.11 -26.60
N VAL A 269 -14.18 5.66 -25.62
CA VAL A 269 -14.57 4.59 -24.69
C VAL A 269 -15.79 5.02 -23.84
N ALA A 270 -15.84 6.31 -23.45
CA ALA A 270 -17.00 6.90 -22.78
C ALA A 270 -18.20 7.15 -23.72
N ALA A 271 -18.02 7.26 -25.04
CA ALA A 271 -19.09 7.42 -26.02
C ALA A 271 -19.69 6.07 -26.47
N SER A 272 -18.87 5.03 -26.62
CA SER A 272 -19.32 3.68 -26.99
C SER A 272 -20.17 3.03 -25.90
N ALA A 273 -19.87 3.29 -24.62
CA ALA A 273 -20.70 2.90 -23.49
C ALA A 273 -22.06 3.67 -23.42
N ARG A 274 -22.11 4.91 -23.90
CA ARG A 274 -23.36 5.70 -24.01
C ARG A 274 -24.28 5.18 -25.13
N GLY A 275 -23.73 4.61 -26.21
CA GLY A 275 -24.48 3.99 -27.31
C GLY A 275 -25.13 2.65 -26.93
N ALA A 276 -24.38 1.80 -26.22
CA ALA A 276 -24.85 0.47 -25.78
C ALA A 276 -26.00 0.55 -24.75
N MET A 277 -26.11 1.64 -23.98
CA MET A 277 -27.18 1.82 -22.98
C MET A 277 -28.49 2.39 -23.56
N ARG A 278 -28.48 2.96 -24.78
CA ARG A 278 -29.69 3.47 -25.44
C ARG A 278 -30.45 2.40 -26.24
N SER A 279 -29.80 1.32 -26.67
CA SER A 279 -30.44 0.19 -27.35
C SER A 279 -31.17 -0.77 -26.40
N PHE A 280 -30.82 -0.78 -25.11
CA PHE A 280 -31.50 -1.58 -24.08
C PHE A 280 -32.76 -0.93 -23.48
N ARG A 281 -33.05 0.35 -23.78
CA ARG A 281 -34.22 1.07 -23.26
C ARG A 281 -35.38 1.25 -24.26
N ARG A 282 -35.38 0.52 -25.37
CA ARG A 282 -36.54 0.47 -26.28
C ARG A 282 -36.96 -0.96 -26.58
N ARG A 283 -37.95 -1.44 -25.83
CA ARG A 283 -38.87 -2.51 -26.26
C ARG A 283 -40.27 -2.27 -25.68
N PRO A 284 -41.31 -2.84 -26.31
CA PRO A 284 -42.49 -2.10 -26.74
C PRO A 284 -43.67 -2.24 -25.78
N THR A 285 -44.60 -1.31 -25.93
CA THR A 285 -45.93 -1.28 -25.32
C THR A 285 -46.87 -2.37 -25.88
N SER A 286 -47.88 -2.72 -25.06
CA SER A 286 -49.06 -3.58 -25.30
C SER A 286 -48.83 -5.07 -24.96
N GLU A 287 -49.75 -5.82 -24.34
CA GLU A 287 -51.22 -5.77 -24.35
C GLU A 287 -51.85 -6.20 -23.00
N ARG A 288 -53.10 -5.74 -22.79
CA ARG A 288 -54.01 -6.16 -21.71
C ARG A 288 -54.48 -7.61 -21.88
N PRO A 289 -54.79 -8.34 -20.80
CA PRO A 289 -55.75 -9.43 -20.87
C PRO A 289 -57.11 -9.06 -20.28
N VAL A 290 -58.11 -9.63 -20.93
CA VAL A 290 -59.56 -9.46 -20.83
C VAL A 290 -60.14 -10.35 -19.72
N ARG A 291 -61.21 -9.88 -19.06
CA ARG A 291 -62.11 -10.65 -18.18
C ARG A 291 -62.81 -11.80 -18.91
N ARG A 292 -62.96 -12.94 -18.23
CA ARG A 292 -64.07 -13.96 -18.24
C ARG A 292 -63.43 -15.32 -17.89
N GLY A 293 -64.00 -16.26 -17.14
CA GLY A 293 -65.31 -16.45 -16.54
C GLY A 293 -65.36 -17.88 -15.98
N ARG A 294 -66.11 -18.02 -14.88
CA ARG A 294 -66.77 -19.20 -14.26
C ARG A 294 -66.75 -20.61 -14.88
N LEU A 295 -66.98 -21.57 -13.96
CA LEU A 295 -67.43 -23.00 -14.01
C LEU A 295 -66.27 -23.99 -13.82
N LEU A 296 -66.29 -24.94 -12.87
CA LEU A 296 -67.34 -25.57 -12.06
C LEU A 296 -66.98 -25.57 -10.57
#